data_AF-A0A9X3SS65-F1
#
_entry.id   AF-A0A9X3SS65-F1
#
_cell.length_a   1.000
_cell.length_b   1.000
_cell.length_c   1.000
_cell.angle_alpha   90.00
_cell.angle_beta   90.00
_cell.angle_gamma   90.00
#
_symmetry.space_group_name_H-M   'P 1'
#
loop_
_entity.id
_entity.type
_entity.pdbx_description
1 polymer ?
#
loop_
_entity_poly.entity_id
_entity_poly.type
_entity_poly.pdbx_seq_one_letter_code
_entity_poly.pdbx_strand_id
1 'polypeptide(L)'
;MNPERIVLGRFTLEHRRIEVYQLAGGSTSSVRLRRIAPEPAVDLGYINRIGSPFARLHLYRAEWPTALRRVAKEKATAIWHHAARHEAEVEG
;
A
#
# COMPACT_ATOMS: atom_id res chain seq x y z
N MET A 1 -16.78 -2.79 14.23
CA MET A 1 -15.95 -1.58 14.06
C MET A 1 -15.04 -1.79 12.87
N ASN A 2 -14.99 -0.86 11.92
CA ASN A 2 -13.96 -0.91 10.87
C ASN A 2 -12.63 -0.55 11.52
N PRO A 3 -11.56 -1.35 11.35
CA PRO A 3 -10.26 -1.03 11.91
C PRO A 3 -9.78 0.32 11.36
N GLU A 4 -9.22 1.15 12.23
CA GLU A 4 -8.69 2.44 11.88
C GLU A 4 -7.56 2.29 10.84
N ARG A 5 -7.55 3.19 9.85
CA ARG A 5 -6.62 3.14 8.71
C ARG A 5 -5.59 4.26 8.87
N ILE A 6 -4.32 3.87 8.90
CA ILE A 6 -3.19 4.82 8.91
C ILE A 6 -2.72 4.96 7.47
N VAL A 7 -2.98 6.11 6.85
CA VAL A 7 -2.57 6.38 5.46
C VAL A 7 -1.08 6.71 5.43
N LEU A 8 -0.29 5.87 4.77
CA LEU A 8 1.15 6.06 4.62
C LEU A 8 1.48 6.99 3.45
N GLY A 9 0.63 7.00 2.43
CA GLY A 9 0.83 7.84 1.25
C GLY A 9 -0.07 7.47 0.09
N ARG A 10 0.11 8.17 -1.03
CA ARG A 10 -0.71 8.03 -2.23
C ARG A 10 0.15 8.10 -3.48
N PHE A 11 -0.23 7.38 -4.52
CA PHE A 11 0.42 7.48 -5.83
C PHE A 11 -0.58 7.33 -6.97
N THR A 12 -0.20 7.83 -8.14
CA THR A 12 -0.94 7.62 -9.38
C THR A 12 -0.43 6.39 -10.11
N LEU A 13 -1.35 5.55 -10.56
CA LEU A 13 -1.12 4.39 -11.41
C LEU A 13 -2.08 4.49 -12.60
N GLU A 14 -1.56 4.86 -13.76
CA GLU A 14 -2.37 5.21 -14.94
C GLU A 14 -3.39 6.33 -14.60
N HIS A 15 -4.68 6.10 -14.84
CA HIS A 15 -5.78 7.00 -14.51
C HIS A 15 -6.30 6.83 -13.07
N ARG A 16 -5.63 6.01 -12.24
CA ARG A 16 -6.10 5.64 -10.90
C ARG A 16 -5.27 6.33 -9.83
N ARG A 17 -5.93 6.85 -8.80
CA ARG A 17 -5.26 7.32 -7.57
C ARG A 17 -5.34 6.21 -6.54
N ILE A 18 -4.18 5.73 -6.10
CA ILE A 18 -4.03 4.63 -5.16
C ILE A 18 -3.56 5.18 -3.82
N GLU A 19 -4.23 4.78 -2.76
CA GLU A 19 -3.86 5.02 -1.37
C GLU A 19 -3.19 3.76 -0.81
N VAL A 20 -2.06 3.98 -0.12
CA VAL A 20 -1.32 2.96 0.61
C VAL A 20 -1.55 3.19 2.09
N TYR A 21 -2.04 2.19 2.79
CA TYR A 21 -2.40 2.33 4.20
C TYR A 21 -2.12 1.06 4.99
N GLN A 22 -1.95 1.21 6.30
CA GLN A 22 -1.92 0.13 7.28
C GLN A 22 -3.19 0.14 8.11
N LEU A 23 -3.48 -0.98 8.77
CA LEU A 23 -4.50 -0.99 9.81
C LEU A 23 -3.83 -0.74 11.15
N ALA A 24 -4.40 0.15 11.96
CA ALA A 24 -3.97 0.36 13.34
C ALA A 24 -4.02 -0.97 14.12
N GLY A 25 -2.98 -1.25 14.90
CA GLY A 25 -2.80 -2.53 15.59
C GLY A 25 -2.52 -3.74 14.67
N GLY A 26 -2.38 -3.52 13.36
CA GLY A 26 -1.98 -4.53 12.38
C GLY A 26 -0.46 -4.64 12.23
N SER A 27 -0.03 -5.59 11.40
CA SER A 27 1.40 -5.76 11.08
C SER A 27 1.93 -4.56 10.29
N THR A 28 3.00 -3.94 10.80
CA THR A 28 3.76 -2.86 10.12
C THR A 28 4.50 -3.36 8.88
N SER A 29 4.69 -4.67 8.75
CA SER A 29 5.25 -5.32 7.55
C SER A 29 4.20 -5.71 6.51
N SER A 30 2.97 -5.19 6.63
CA SER A 30 1.90 -5.40 5.66
C SER A 30 1.20 -4.09 5.32
N VAL A 31 1.11 -3.75 4.04
CA VAL A 31 0.40 -2.55 3.57
C VAL A 31 -0.75 -2.94 2.65
N ARG A 32 -1.83 -2.17 2.68
CA ARG A 32 -3.00 -2.33 1.83
C ARG A 32 -3.03 -1.28 0.74
N LEU A 33 -3.66 -1.63 -0.38
CA LEU A 33 -3.85 -0.77 -1.54
C LEU A 33 -5.34 -0.51 -1.73
N ARG A 34 -5.72 0.76 -1.81
CA ARG A 34 -7.10 1.18 -2.12
C ARG A 34 -7.08 2.14 -3.29
N ARG A 35 -7.88 1.86 -4.32
CA ARG A 35 -8.19 2.87 -5.34
C ARG A 35 -9.14 3.88 -4.71
N ILE A 36 -8.76 5.15 -4.67
CA ILE A 36 -9.61 6.24 -4.18
C ILE A 36 -10.15 7.12 -5.31
N ALA A 37 -9.56 7.05 -6.50
CA ALA A 37 -10.11 7.66 -7.71
C ALA A 37 -9.84 6.77 -8.96
N PRO A 38 -10.76 6.72 -9.93
CA PRO A 38 -12.12 7.26 -9.86
C PRO A 38 -12.97 6.54 -8.80
N GLU A 39 -14.02 7.22 -8.34
CA GLU A 39 -15.00 6.64 -7.42
C GLU A 39 -15.79 5.50 -8.10
N PRO A 40 -16.32 4.54 -7.32
CA PRO A 40 -16.21 4.41 -5.87
C PRO A 40 -14.83 3.94 -5.43
N ALA A 41 -14.49 4.26 -4.18
CA ALA A 41 -13.24 3.80 -3.58
C ALA A 41 -13.29 2.28 -3.34
N VAL A 42 -12.28 1.55 -3.81
CA VAL A 42 -12.25 0.08 -3.82
C VAL A 42 -10.94 -0.41 -3.23
N ASP A 43 -11.02 -1.30 -2.23
CA ASP A 43 -9.87 -2.02 -1.72
C ASP A 43 -9.38 -3.02 -2.78
N LEU A 44 -8.14 -2.85 -3.22
CA LEU A 44 -7.56 -3.59 -4.34
C LEU A 44 -6.83 -4.85 -3.89
N GLY A 45 -6.23 -4.81 -2.70
CA GLY A 45 -5.34 -5.85 -2.24
C GLY A 45 -4.38 -5.40 -1.15
N TYR A 46 -3.32 -6.19 -0.96
CA TYR A 46 -2.28 -5.94 0.03
C TYR A 46 -0.92 -6.46 -0.42
N ILE A 47 0.14 -5.94 0.20
CA ILE A 47 1.50 -6.44 0.10
C ILE A 47 1.89 -6.95 1.49
N ASN A 48 2.24 -8.22 1.60
CA ASN A 48 2.78 -8.78 2.84
C ASN A 48 4.31 -8.78 2.83
N ARG A 49 4.90 -8.86 4.02
CA ARG A 49 6.35 -8.89 4.24
C ARG A 49 7.04 -7.73 3.50
N ILE A 50 6.42 -6.55 3.50
CA ILE A 50 7.00 -5.37 2.86
C ILE A 50 8.33 -5.03 3.54
N GLY A 51 9.33 -4.66 2.75
CA GLY A 51 10.73 -4.55 3.19
C GLY A 51 11.54 -5.86 3.13
N SER A 52 10.91 -7.01 2.86
CA SER A 52 11.60 -8.28 2.60
C SER A 52 11.86 -8.50 1.10
N PRO A 53 12.94 -9.20 0.71
CA PRO A 53 13.09 -9.69 -0.68
C PRO A 53 11.93 -10.60 -1.10
N PHE A 54 11.20 -11.19 -0.14
CA PHE A 54 10.06 -12.07 -0.39
C PHE A 54 8.71 -11.35 -0.38
N ALA A 55 8.66 -10.02 -0.44
CA ALA A 55 7.40 -9.27 -0.46
C ALA A 55 6.48 -9.72 -1.61
N ARG A 56 5.19 -9.96 -1.34
CA ARG A 56 4.22 -10.40 -2.37
C ARG A 56 3.02 -9.48 -2.43
N LEU A 57 2.66 -9.09 -3.65
CA LEU A 57 1.43 -8.35 -3.94
C LEU A 57 0.28 -9.33 -4.17
N HIS A 58 -0.78 -9.21 -3.37
CA HIS A 58 -2.01 -9.97 -3.47
C HIS A 58 -3.14 -9.01 -3.86
N LEU A 59 -3.84 -9.28 -4.97
CA LEU A 59 -4.95 -8.46 -5.46
C LEU A 59 -6.26 -9.25 -5.36
N TYR A 60 -7.33 -8.62 -4.86
CA TYR A 60 -8.63 -9.28 -4.64
C TYR A 60 -9.47 -9.38 -5.91
N ARG A 61 -9.43 -8.34 -6.75
CA ARG A 61 -10.30 -8.21 -7.93
C ARG A 61 -9.62 -7.53 -9.12
N ALA A 62 -8.37 -7.12 -8.97
CA ALA A 62 -7.69 -6.33 -9.99
C ALA A 62 -6.90 -7.25 -10.93
N GLU A 63 -7.37 -7.36 -12.17
CA GLU A 63 -6.63 -7.90 -13.30
C GLU A 63 -5.62 -6.85 -13.78
N TRP A 64 -4.61 -6.57 -12.95
CA TRP A 64 -3.47 -5.77 -13.39
C TRP A 64 -2.51 -6.66 -14.18
N PRO A 65 -2.13 -6.26 -15.41
CA PRO A 65 -0.97 -6.79 -16.11
C PRO A 65 0.27 -6.82 -15.21
N THR A 66 1.18 -7.75 -15.48
CA THR A 66 2.41 -7.94 -14.70
C THR A 66 3.22 -6.66 -14.55
N ALA A 67 3.31 -5.84 -15.60
CA ALA A 67 4.01 -4.56 -15.55
C ALA A 67 3.40 -3.60 -14.51
N LEU A 68 2.07 -3.48 -14.48
CA LEU A 68 1.37 -2.61 -13.51
C LEU A 68 1.47 -3.15 -12.09
N ARG A 69 1.41 -4.48 -11.91
CA ARG A 69 1.65 -5.11 -10.60
C ARG A 69 3.04 -4.76 -10.06
N ARG A 70 4.06 -4.81 -10.92
CA ARG A 70 5.44 -4.45 -10.57
C ARG A 70 5.54 -2.99 -10.15
N VAL A 71 5.05 -2.06 -10.97
CA VAL A 71 5.06 -0.62 -10.67
C VAL A 71 4.31 -0.32 -9.37
N ALA A 72 3.14 -0.93 -9.16
CA ALA A 72 2.37 -0.74 -7.94
C ALA A 72 3.12 -1.24 -6.70
N LYS A 73 3.76 -2.41 -6.79
CA LYS A 73 4.58 -2.95 -5.70
C LYS A 73 5.76 -2.03 -5.40
N GLU A 74 6.48 -1.56 -6.41
CA GLU A 74 7.64 -0.66 -6.27
C GLU A 74 7.25 0.66 -5.61
N LYS A 75 6.19 1.33 -6.10
CA LYS A 75 5.70 2.59 -5.53
C LYS A 75 5.18 2.44 -4.10
N ALA A 76 4.43 1.39 -3.81
CA ALA A 76 3.95 1.11 -2.46
C ALA A 76 5.11 0.81 -1.49
N THR A 77 6.15 0.11 -1.96
CA THR A 77 7.37 -0.16 -1.18
C THR A 77 8.14 1.12 -0.89
N ALA A 78 8.28 2.02 -1.86
CA ALA A 78 8.90 3.32 -1.64
C ALA A 78 8.14 4.18 -0.62
N ILE A 79 6.80 4.23 -0.72
CA ILE A 79 5.95 4.94 0.27
C ILE A 79 6.12 4.35 1.67
N TRP A 80 6.11 3.02 1.79
CA TRP A 80 6.30 2.36 3.07
C TRP A 80 7.67 2.66 3.67
N HIS A 81 8.76 2.58 2.87
CA HIS A 81 10.10 2.93 3.35
C HIS A 81 10.19 4.38 3.80
N HIS A 82 9.55 5.30 3.09
CA HIS A 82 9.48 6.70 3.51
C HIS A 82 8.76 6.82 4.85
N ALA A 83 7.55 6.28 4.98
CA ALA A 83 6.79 6.33 6.23
C ALA A 83 7.54 5.71 7.42
N ALA A 84 8.16 4.54 7.23
CA ALA A 84 8.93 3.85 8.28
C ALA A 84 10.16 4.64 8.75
N ARG A 85 10.80 5.44 7.88
CA ARG A 85 11.90 6.31 8.28
C ARG A 85 11.43 7.48 9.14
N HIS A 86 10.30 8.08 8.79
CA HIS A 86 9.70 9.16 9.57
C HIS A 86 9.25 8.69 10.96
N GLU A 87 8.74 7.46 11.10
CA GLU A 87 8.44 6.88 12.42
C GLU A 87 9.70 6.71 13.27
N ALA A 88 10.79 6.20 12.68
CA ALA A 88 12.06 5.98 13.39
C ALA A 88 12.75 7.28 13.83
N GLU A 89 12.55 8.39 13.12
CA GLU A 89 13.10 9.71 13.48
C GLU A 89 12.33 10.40 14.62
N VAL A 90 11.07 10.01 14.88
CA VAL A 90 10.22 10.60 15.93
C VAL A 90 10.37 9.88 17.27
N GLU A 91 10.84 8.62 17.27
CA GLU A 91 11.14 7.85 18.49
C GLU A 91 12.58 8.00 19.00
N GLY A 92 13.42 8.80 18.32
CA GLY A 92 14.85 9.00 18.62
C GLY A 92 15.18 10.24 19.46
#